data_AF-A0A925ML03-F1
#
_entry.id   AF-A0A925ML03-F1
#
_cell.length_a   1.000
_cell.length_b   1.000
_cell.length_c   1.000
_cell.angle_alpha   90.00
_cell.angle_beta   90.00
_cell.angle_gamma   90.00
#
_symmetry.space_group_name_H-M   'P 1'
#
loop_
_entity.id
_entity.type
_entity.pdbx_description
1 polymer ?
#
loop_
_entity_poly.entity_id
_entity_poly.type
_entity_poly.pdbx_seq_one_letter_code
_entity_poly.pdbx_strand_id
1 'polypeptide(L)'
;MAISLADRILEYQFSLNPPFELSNQVEWLMPYEDEETRRVMRMFYMRFYDDDNDRIFILGINPGRFGAGVTGVPFTDPIRLEQLGIENSFSKRQELSSVFMYSMIDQCGGVEHFYSKFYIASLSPLGFVKHGKNYNYYDDRELTET
;
A
#
# COMPACT_ATOMS: atom_id res chain seq x y z
N MET A 1 -22.85 6.91 -13.42
CA MET A 1 -22.62 5.95 -12.31
C MET A 1 -22.05 6.74 -11.15
N ALA A 2 -22.35 6.35 -9.91
CA ALA A 2 -21.69 6.96 -8.74
C ALA A 2 -20.21 6.53 -8.72
N ILE A 3 -19.32 7.41 -8.26
CA ILE A 3 -17.89 7.16 -8.13
C ILE A 3 -17.69 6.21 -6.94
N SER A 4 -17.04 5.05 -7.14
CA SER A 4 -16.82 4.07 -6.07
C SER A 4 -15.69 4.49 -5.12
N LEU A 5 -15.59 3.83 -3.97
CA LEU A 5 -14.48 3.99 -3.05
C LEU A 5 -13.15 3.60 -3.72
N ALA A 6 -13.14 2.56 -4.55
CA ALA A 6 -11.98 2.19 -5.36
C ALA A 6 -11.53 3.33 -6.27
N ASP A 7 -12.45 3.99 -6.99
CA ASP A 7 -12.13 5.12 -7.86
C ASP A 7 -11.46 6.26 -7.06
N ARG A 8 -12.01 6.62 -5.89
CA ARG A 8 -11.47 7.69 -5.03
C ARG A 8 -10.09 7.33 -4.46
N ILE A 9 -9.90 6.08 -4.02
CA ILE A 9 -8.59 5.61 -3.53
C ILE A 9 -7.54 5.69 -4.64
N LEU A 10 -7.87 5.19 -5.83
CA LEU A 10 -6.95 5.18 -6.97
C LEU A 10 -6.63 6.60 -7.44
N GLU A 11 -7.62 7.50 -7.49
CA GLU A 11 -7.42 8.91 -7.82
C GLU A 11 -6.50 9.59 -6.80
N TYR A 12 -6.74 9.40 -5.51
CA TYR A 12 -5.88 9.92 -4.45
C TYR A 12 -4.45 9.39 -4.59
N GLN A 13 -4.27 8.07 -4.63
CA GLN A 13 -2.93 7.45 -4.66
C GLN A 13 -2.15 7.84 -5.92
N PHE A 14 -2.81 7.92 -7.09
CA PHE A 14 -2.14 8.29 -8.34
C PHE A 14 -1.92 9.80 -8.52
N SER A 15 -2.49 10.63 -7.64
CA SER A 15 -2.22 12.08 -7.59
C SER A 15 -1.18 12.46 -6.55
N LEU A 16 -0.74 11.51 -5.71
CA LEU A 16 0.35 11.74 -4.76
C LEU A 16 1.63 12.11 -5.47
N ASN A 17 2.28 13.15 -4.98
CA ASN A 17 3.59 13.59 -5.41
C ASN A 17 4.42 13.95 -4.17
N PRO A 18 5.74 13.74 -4.18
CA PRO A 18 6.65 14.26 -3.17
C PRO A 18 6.39 15.74 -2.85
N PRO A 19 5.93 16.09 -1.65
CA PRO A 19 5.55 17.47 -1.32
C PRO A 19 6.76 18.37 -1.06
N PHE A 20 7.93 17.80 -0.80
CA PHE A 20 9.18 18.51 -0.50
C PHE A 20 10.41 17.67 -0.86
N GLU A 21 11.57 18.34 -0.92
CA GLU A 21 12.87 17.70 -1.10
C GLU A 21 13.35 17.06 0.21
N LEU A 22 13.88 15.84 0.11
CA LEU A 22 14.41 15.11 1.27
C LEU A 22 15.88 15.46 1.50
N SER A 23 16.27 15.52 2.77
CA SER A 23 17.63 15.72 3.25
C SER A 23 18.23 14.39 3.76
N ASN A 24 19.44 14.44 4.33
CA ASN A 24 20.01 13.35 5.15
C ASN A 24 20.11 11.98 4.46
N GLN A 25 20.27 11.95 3.13
CA GLN A 25 20.38 10.73 2.31
C GLN A 25 19.13 9.83 2.42
N VAL A 26 17.98 10.45 2.66
CA VAL A 26 16.67 9.81 2.59
C VAL A 26 16.12 9.99 1.19
N GLU A 27 15.54 8.93 0.66
CA GLU A 27 14.92 8.88 -0.67
C GLU A 27 13.43 8.52 -0.53
N TRP A 28 12.61 9.10 -1.40
CA TRP A 28 11.20 8.76 -1.49
C TRP A 28 11.05 7.33 -2.03
N LEU A 29 10.11 6.59 -1.46
CA LEU A 29 9.66 5.31 -1.97
C LEU A 29 8.21 5.46 -2.41
N MET A 30 8.03 5.68 -3.72
CA MET A 30 6.75 5.89 -4.36
C MET A 30 6.63 4.97 -5.58
N PRO A 31 5.80 3.92 -5.54
CA PRO A 31 5.72 2.95 -6.64
C PRO A 31 4.77 3.38 -7.76
N TYR A 32 4.04 4.50 -7.61
CA TYR A 32 2.90 4.85 -8.47
C TYR A 32 3.26 5.32 -9.89
N GLU A 33 4.54 5.57 -10.18
CA GLU A 33 5.01 5.86 -11.54
C GLU A 33 5.11 4.59 -12.39
N ASP A 34 5.26 3.42 -11.76
CA ASP A 34 5.38 2.14 -12.45
C ASP A 34 4.01 1.64 -12.94
N GLU A 35 3.92 1.36 -14.25
CA GLU A 35 2.65 0.96 -14.90
C GLU A 35 2.09 -0.35 -14.32
N GLU A 36 2.98 -1.29 -13.99
CA GLU A 36 2.58 -2.57 -13.41
C GLU A 36 1.98 -2.38 -12.01
N THR A 37 2.57 -1.51 -11.19
CA THR A 37 2.04 -1.09 -9.89
C THR A 37 0.63 -0.52 -10.04
N ARG A 38 0.44 0.43 -10.96
CA ARG A 38 -0.88 1.02 -11.20
C ARG A 38 -1.89 -0.03 -11.66
N ARG A 39 -1.48 -0.97 -12.51
CA ARG A 39 -2.33 -2.07 -12.97
C ARG A 39 -2.77 -2.97 -11.82
N VAL A 40 -1.84 -3.45 -10.98
CA VAL A 40 -2.20 -4.32 -9.84
C VAL A 40 -3.05 -3.60 -8.81
N MET A 41 -2.78 -2.31 -8.55
CA MET A 41 -3.61 -1.50 -7.66
C MET A 41 -5.03 -1.39 -8.19
N ARG A 42 -5.22 -1.11 -9.49
CA ARG A 42 -6.56 -1.08 -10.10
C ARG A 42 -7.27 -2.42 -9.93
N MET A 43 -6.60 -3.54 -10.23
CA MET A 43 -7.20 -4.86 -10.06
C MET A 43 -7.59 -5.15 -8.60
N PHE A 44 -6.74 -4.80 -7.65
CA PHE A 44 -7.00 -5.02 -6.23
C PHE A 44 -8.15 -4.15 -5.73
N TYR A 45 -8.09 -2.83 -5.94
CA TYR A 45 -9.08 -1.92 -5.40
C TYR A 45 -10.45 -2.09 -6.07
N MET A 46 -10.49 -2.33 -7.38
CA MET A 46 -11.77 -2.63 -8.07
C MET A 46 -12.36 -3.97 -7.62
N ARG A 47 -11.54 -4.93 -7.17
CA ARG A 47 -12.08 -6.19 -6.65
C ARG A 47 -12.73 -6.02 -5.27
N PHE A 48 -12.06 -5.30 -4.37
CA PHE A 48 -12.42 -5.31 -2.95
C PHE A 48 -13.16 -4.05 -2.46
N TYR A 49 -13.19 -2.99 -3.27
CA TYR A 49 -13.72 -1.68 -2.90
C TYR A 49 -14.54 -1.00 -4.00
N ASP A 50 -15.02 -1.75 -5.01
CA ASP A 50 -15.93 -1.22 -6.05
C ASP A 50 -17.38 -1.08 -5.54
N ASP A 51 -17.50 -0.34 -4.45
CA ASP A 51 -18.74 0.04 -3.78
C ASP A 51 -18.55 1.39 -3.08
N ASP A 52 -19.57 1.88 -2.39
CA ASP A 52 -19.51 3.13 -1.62
C ASP A 52 -19.78 2.92 -0.12
N ASN A 53 -19.49 1.71 0.40
CA ASN A 53 -19.76 1.40 1.80
C ASN A 53 -18.64 1.92 2.72
N ASP A 54 -19.00 2.28 3.94
CA ASP A 54 -18.03 2.69 4.96
C ASP A 54 -17.06 1.56 5.32
N ARG A 55 -15.82 1.95 5.65
CA ARG A 55 -14.75 1.05 6.09
C ARG A 55 -14.15 1.55 7.39
N ILE A 56 -13.74 0.62 8.25
CA ILE A 56 -12.92 0.90 9.43
C ILE A 56 -11.47 1.03 8.98
N PHE A 57 -10.83 2.15 9.32
CA PHE A 57 -9.43 2.37 8.99
C PHE A 57 -8.50 1.53 9.88
N ILE A 58 -7.53 0.88 9.24
CA ILE A 58 -6.34 0.35 9.87
C ILE A 58 -5.16 1.14 9.33
N LEU A 59 -4.47 1.89 10.19
CA LEU A 59 -3.36 2.73 9.80
C LEU A 59 -2.03 2.08 10.17
N GLY A 60 -1.25 1.75 9.14
CA GLY A 60 0.16 1.45 9.26
C GLY A 60 1.01 2.73 9.37
N ILE A 61 2.32 2.55 9.27
CA ILE A 61 3.30 3.63 9.44
C ILE A 61 3.53 4.33 8.09
N ASN A 62 4.28 3.68 7.19
CA ASN A 62 4.50 4.07 5.81
C ASN A 62 4.84 2.84 4.95
N PRO A 63 4.72 2.92 3.61
CA PRO A 63 5.16 1.88 2.70
C PRO A 63 6.61 1.44 2.93
N GLY A 64 6.86 0.12 2.87
CA GLY A 64 8.18 -0.48 2.90
C GLY A 64 8.59 -1.06 1.55
N ARG A 65 9.90 -1.17 1.30
CA ARG A 65 10.50 -1.47 -0.03
C ARG A 65 10.25 -2.87 -0.61
N PHE A 66 9.57 -3.76 0.13
CA PHE A 66 9.28 -5.12 -0.32
C PHE A 66 7.79 -5.44 -0.40
N GLY A 67 6.93 -4.56 0.12
CA GLY A 67 5.48 -4.73 0.13
C GLY A 67 4.83 -3.64 -0.69
N ALA A 68 4.10 -2.76 0.00
CA ALA A 68 3.39 -1.63 -0.61
C ALA A 68 4.30 -0.69 -1.41
N GLY A 69 5.60 -0.60 -1.09
CA GLY A 69 6.57 0.16 -1.90
C GLY A 69 6.95 -0.50 -3.23
N VAL A 70 6.38 -1.66 -3.54
CA VAL A 70 6.49 -2.36 -4.84
C VAL A 70 5.10 -2.52 -5.45
N THR A 71 4.11 -2.98 -4.67
CA THR A 71 2.78 -3.32 -5.18
C THR A 71 1.78 -2.16 -5.11
N GLY A 72 2.08 -1.12 -4.34
CA GLY A 72 1.14 -0.04 -4.02
C GLY A 72 -0.01 -0.44 -3.09
N VAL A 73 -0.08 -1.70 -2.65
CA VAL A 73 -1.14 -2.20 -1.78
C VAL A 73 -0.59 -2.49 -0.37
N PRO A 74 -1.13 -1.86 0.69
CA PRO A 74 -0.67 -2.06 2.06
C PRO A 74 -0.62 -3.54 2.46
N PHE A 75 0.52 -3.95 3.04
CA PHE A 75 0.79 -5.31 3.51
C PHE A 75 0.48 -6.42 2.51
N THR A 76 0.55 -6.13 1.22
CA THR A 76 0.26 -7.10 0.15
C THR A 76 1.46 -7.17 -0.77
N ASP A 77 2.36 -8.11 -0.51
CA ASP A 77 3.55 -8.30 -1.34
C ASP A 77 3.24 -9.01 -2.68
N PRO A 78 4.19 -9.09 -3.62
CA PRO A 78 3.98 -9.72 -4.92
C PRO A 78 3.50 -11.17 -4.88
N ILE A 79 3.86 -11.93 -3.84
CA ILE A 79 3.45 -13.33 -3.66
C ILE A 79 1.99 -13.38 -3.19
N ARG A 80 1.60 -12.50 -2.26
CA ARG A 80 0.22 -12.39 -1.77
C ARG A 80 -0.73 -11.91 -2.87
N LEU A 81 -0.31 -11.00 -3.75
CA LEU A 81 -1.09 -10.64 -4.94
C LEU A 81 -1.42 -11.86 -5.80
N GLU A 82 -0.45 -12.73 -6.09
CA GLU A 82 -0.70 -13.93 -6.88
C GLU A 82 -1.61 -14.93 -6.18
N GLN A 83 -1.50 -15.08 -4.86
CA GLN A 83 -2.42 -15.90 -4.07
C GLN A 83 -3.85 -15.35 -4.09
N LEU A 84 -4.01 -14.05 -4.29
CA LEU A 84 -5.31 -13.44 -4.56
C LEU A 84 -5.75 -13.57 -6.03
N GLY A 85 -4.97 -14.20 -6.90
CA GLY A 85 -5.28 -14.29 -8.33
C GLY A 85 -4.99 -13.01 -9.11
N ILE A 86 -4.13 -12.13 -8.57
CA ILE A 86 -3.63 -10.94 -9.26
C ILE A 86 -2.18 -11.23 -9.70
N GLU A 87 -2.04 -11.76 -10.91
CA GLU A 87 -0.73 -11.99 -11.53
C GLU A 87 0.07 -10.68 -11.65
N ASN A 88 1.38 -10.76 -11.45
CA ASN A 88 2.27 -9.60 -11.54
C ASN A 88 3.71 -9.96 -11.92
N SER A 89 4.41 -9.03 -12.55
CA SER A 89 5.79 -9.19 -13.03
C SER A 89 6.89 -8.84 -12.01
N PHE A 90 6.51 -8.44 -10.79
CA PHE A 90 7.47 -8.02 -9.77
C PHE A 90 8.38 -9.15 -9.31
N SER A 91 9.57 -8.77 -8.80
CA SER A 91 10.45 -9.69 -8.10
C SER A 91 9.73 -10.28 -6.88
N LYS A 92 9.61 -11.62 -6.84
CA LYS A 92 8.95 -12.33 -5.74
C LYS A 92 9.82 -12.30 -4.49
N ARG A 93 9.61 -11.27 -3.67
CA ARG A 93 10.22 -11.15 -2.35
C ARG A 93 9.13 -11.16 -1.29
N GLN A 94 9.35 -11.98 -0.27
CA GLN A 94 8.40 -12.12 0.82
C GLN A 94 8.59 -11.00 1.86
N GLU A 95 7.50 -10.30 2.19
CA GLU A 95 7.43 -9.37 3.31
C GLU A 95 6.78 -10.03 4.54
N LEU A 96 7.50 -10.13 5.66
CA LEU A 96 6.99 -10.83 6.87
C LEU A 96 5.69 -10.22 7.42
N SER A 97 5.56 -8.89 7.37
CA SER A 97 4.33 -8.20 7.79
C SER A 97 3.14 -8.58 6.91
N SER A 98 3.35 -8.74 5.59
CA SER A 98 2.32 -9.23 4.69
C SER A 98 1.93 -10.69 5.00
N VAL A 99 2.88 -11.55 5.39
CA VAL A 99 2.54 -12.94 5.85
C VAL A 99 1.63 -12.88 7.07
N PHE A 100 2.02 -12.09 8.06
CA PHE A 100 1.26 -11.94 9.30
C PHE A 100 -0.14 -11.38 9.03
N MET A 101 -0.24 -10.30 8.26
CA MET A 101 -1.53 -9.66 7.96
C MET A 101 -2.48 -10.61 7.25
N TYR A 102 -2.01 -11.38 6.27
CA TYR A 102 -2.86 -12.33 5.57
C TYR A 102 -3.23 -13.54 6.44
N SER A 103 -2.35 -13.98 7.34
CA SER A 103 -2.71 -14.99 8.36
C SER A 103 -3.80 -14.48 9.31
N MET A 104 -3.74 -13.20 9.71
CA MET A 104 -4.78 -12.59 10.54
C MET A 104 -6.10 -12.42 9.76
N ILE A 105 -6.03 -11.94 8.52
CA ILE A 105 -7.20 -11.76 7.64
C ILE A 105 -7.94 -13.09 7.43
N ASP A 106 -7.21 -14.19 7.23
CA ASP A 106 -7.79 -15.53 7.12
C ASP A 106 -8.58 -15.91 8.38
N GLN A 107 -8.02 -15.67 9.57
CA GLN A 107 -8.70 -15.89 10.85
C GLN A 107 -9.88 -14.94 11.08
N CYS A 108 -9.91 -13.79 10.40
CA CYS A 108 -11.03 -12.84 10.40
C CYS A 108 -12.14 -13.20 9.40
N GLY A 109 -12.14 -14.41 8.83
CA GLY A 109 -13.18 -14.84 7.89
C GLY A 109 -12.81 -14.64 6.41
N GLY A 110 -11.53 -14.42 6.12
CA GLY A 110 -10.99 -14.33 4.77
C GLY A 110 -11.05 -12.94 4.14
N VAL A 111 -10.40 -12.82 2.98
CA VAL A 111 -10.12 -11.52 2.32
C VAL A 111 -11.38 -10.77 1.90
N GLU A 112 -12.40 -11.46 1.38
CA GLU A 112 -13.65 -10.82 0.96
C GLU A 112 -14.40 -10.24 2.17
N HIS A 113 -14.48 -11.00 3.27
CA HIS A 113 -15.11 -10.52 4.50
C HIS A 113 -14.33 -9.33 5.08
N PHE A 114 -13.01 -9.47 5.20
CA PHE A 114 -12.16 -8.45 5.78
C PHE A 114 -12.22 -7.14 4.99
N TYR A 115 -11.98 -7.16 3.68
CA TYR A 115 -11.96 -5.94 2.88
C TYR A 115 -13.35 -5.32 2.65
N SER A 116 -14.44 -6.06 2.90
CA SER A 116 -15.79 -5.48 2.97
C SER A 116 -16.02 -4.58 4.20
N LYS A 117 -15.14 -4.67 5.22
CA LYS A 117 -15.29 -3.95 6.51
C LYS A 117 -14.11 -3.04 6.84
N PHE A 118 -12.91 -3.38 6.39
CA PHE A 118 -11.69 -2.66 6.73
C PHE A 118 -11.05 -2.07 5.48
N TYR A 119 -10.43 -0.91 5.65
CA TYR A 119 -9.53 -0.32 4.67
C TYR A 119 -8.18 -0.09 5.36
N ILE A 120 -7.13 -0.71 4.81
CA ILE A 120 -5.77 -0.52 5.32
C ILE A 120 -5.12 0.62 4.54
N ALA A 121 -4.57 1.57 5.27
CA ALA A 121 -3.76 2.66 4.75
C ALA A 121 -2.52 2.86 5.64
N SER A 122 -1.76 3.92 5.38
CA SER A 122 -0.61 4.32 6.18
C SER A 122 -0.76 5.77 6.58
N LEU A 123 -0.24 6.13 7.76
CA LEU A 123 -0.21 7.53 8.20
C LEU A 123 0.56 8.41 7.21
N SER A 124 1.77 7.99 6.82
CA SER A 124 2.42 8.55 5.63
C SER A 124 2.09 7.68 4.41
N PRO A 125 1.45 8.24 3.38
CA PRO A 125 1.07 7.49 2.19
C PRO A 125 2.28 7.14 1.31
N LEU A 126 3.40 7.87 1.48
CA LEU A 126 4.67 7.62 0.81
C LEU A 126 5.67 6.97 1.75
N GLY A 127 6.51 6.09 1.22
CA GLY A 127 7.57 5.43 1.99
C GLY A 127 8.90 6.19 1.92
N PHE A 128 9.85 5.73 2.72
CA PHE A 128 11.20 6.28 2.77
C PHE A 128 12.24 5.18 2.78
N VAL A 129 13.37 5.43 2.12
CA VAL A 129 14.55 4.57 2.15
C VAL A 129 15.76 5.40 2.53
N LYS A 130 16.59 4.86 3.44
CA LYS A 130 17.89 5.45 3.81
C LYS A 130 18.95 4.38 3.72
N HIS A 131 19.98 4.61 2.90
CA HIS A 131 21.04 3.62 2.62
C HIS A 131 20.50 2.23 2.21
N GLY A 132 19.45 2.20 1.36
CA GLY A 132 18.85 0.95 0.89
C GLY A 132 18.03 0.17 1.94
N LYS A 133 17.76 0.76 3.11
CA LYS A 133 16.91 0.19 4.16
C LYS A 133 15.62 0.99 4.32
N ASN A 134 14.55 0.31 4.74
CA ASN A 134 13.30 0.98 5.11
C ASN A 134 13.59 2.01 6.20
N TYR A 135 12.95 3.16 6.08
CA TYR A 135 13.03 4.25 7.03
C TYR A 135 11.61 4.71 7.35
N ASN A 136 11.33 5.04 8.61
CA ASN A 136 10.02 5.54 9.01
C ASN A 136 10.01 7.06 9.03
N TYR A 137 8.84 7.66 8.80
CA TYR A 137 8.69 9.12 8.89
C TYR A 137 9.12 9.68 10.26
N TYR A 138 8.96 8.89 11.33
CA TYR A 138 9.33 9.29 12.70
C TYR A 138 10.79 9.00 13.08
N ASP A 139 11.58 8.38 12.20
CA ASP A 139 13.00 8.09 12.49
C ASP A 139 13.88 9.34 12.25
N ASP A 140 13.36 10.37 11.58
CA ASP A 140 14.00 11.67 11.42
C ASP A 140 13.02 12.77 11.83
N ARG A 141 13.48 13.67 12.70
CA ARG A 141 12.67 14.77 13.21
C ARG A 141 12.27 15.73 12.10
N GLU A 142 13.14 15.98 11.13
CA GLU A 142 12.81 16.85 9.98
C GLU A 142 11.63 16.28 9.19
N LEU A 143 11.62 14.96 8.95
CA LEU A 143 10.52 14.28 8.25
C LEU A 143 9.20 14.27 9.03
N THR A 144 9.26 14.36 10.36
CA THR A 144 8.06 14.38 11.21
C THR A 144 7.43 15.77 11.25
N GLU A 145 8.23 16.83 11.10
CA GLU A 145 7.82 18.22 11.22
C GLU A 145 7.41 18.85 9.87
N THR A 146 7.51 18.11 8.76
CA THR A 146 7.09 18.53 7.40
C THR A 146 5.73 17.96 7.00
#